data_AF-A0A7C5FPF7-F1
#
_entry.id   AF-A0A7C5FPF7-F1
#
_cell.length_a   1.000
_cell.length_b   1.000
_cell.length_c   1.000
_cell.angle_alpha   90.00
_cell.angle_beta   90.00
_cell.angle_gamma   90.00
#
_symmetry.space_group_name_H-M   'P 1'
#
loop_
_entity.id
_entity.type
_entity.pdbx_description
1 polymer ?
#
loop_
_entity_poly.entity_id
_entity_poly.type
_entity_poly.pdbx_seq_one_letter_code
_entity_poly.pdbx_strand_id
1 'polypeptide(L)' 'MAITLTDAAAEHVVRFIENRGKGDALRLGVKTNGCSGMAYVLEFA' A
#
# COMPACT_ATOMS: atom_id res chain seq x y z
N MET A 1 16.13 -7.87 5.09
CA MET A 1 15.34 -6.64 5.31
C MET A 1 13.89 -6.98 5.02
N ALA A 2 12.97 -6.59 5.89
CA ALA A 2 11.54 -6.86 5.74
C ALA A 2 10.79 -5.54 5.54
N ILE A 3 9.67 -5.59 4.82
CA ILE A 3 8.75 -4.47 4.71
C ILE A 3 7.94 -4.41 6.01
N THR A 4 7.87 -3.24 6.63
CA THR A 4 7.14 -3.01 7.90
C THR A 4 6.20 -1.82 7.76
N LEU A 5 5.14 -1.80 8.56
CA LEU A 5 4.21 -0.69 8.69
C LEU A 5 4.31 -0.12 10.11
N THR A 6 4.15 1.19 10.24
CA THR A 6 3.86 1.81 11.54
C THR A 6 2.45 1.45 11.98
N ASP A 7 2.19 1.41 13.29
CA ASP A 7 0.87 1.09 13.84
C ASP A 7 -0.24 1.97 13.25
N ALA A 8 -0.02 3.28 13.14
CA ALA A 8 -0.98 4.21 12.54
C ALA A 8 -1.32 3.89 11.08
N ALA A 9 -0.33 3.42 10.30
CA ALA A 9 -0.54 3.04 8.91
C ALA A 9 -1.29 1.70 8.81
N ALA A 10 -0.99 0.74 9.71
CA ALA A 10 -1.71 -0.52 9.78
C ALA A 10 -3.19 -0.31 10.11
N GLU A 11 -3.50 0.51 11.12
CA GLU A 11 -4.88 0.86 11.48
C GLU A 11 -5.62 1.52 10.31
N HIS A 12 -4.96 2.43 9.59
CA HIS A 12 -5.57 3.11 8.46
C HIS A 12 -5.91 2.16 7.31
N VAL A 13 -5.00 1.23 6.99
CA VAL A 13 -5.20 0.22 5.94
C VAL A 13 -6.33 -0.74 6.30
N VAL A 14 -6.37 -1.23 7.53
CA VAL A 14 -7.43 -2.12 8.02
C VAL A 14 -8.80 -1.45 7.90
N ARG A 15 -8.94 -0.22 8.42
CA ARG A 15 -10.19 0.54 8.30
C ARG A 15 -10.61 0.74 6.85
N PHE A 16 -9.66 0.97 5.94
CA PHE A 16 -9.96 1.17 4.53
C PHE A 16 -10.47 -0.12 3.87
N ILE A 17 -9.86 -1.27 4.19
CA ILE A 17 -10.30 -2.59 3.71
C ILE A 17 -11.70 -2.92 4.23
N GLU A 18 -11.93 -2.76 5.53
CA GLU A 18 -13.24 -3.00 6.17
C GLU A 18 -14.34 -2.16 5.53
N ASN A 19 -14.09 -0.85 5.33
CA ASN A 19 -15.06 0.06 4.70
C ASN A 19 -15.34 -0.28 3.23
N ARG A 20 -14.35 -0.82 2.52
CA ARG A 20 -14.49 -1.23 1.11
C ARG A 20 -15.28 -2.53 0.95
N GLY A 21 -15.27 -3.39 1.98
CA GLY A 21 -15.97 -4.67 1.99
C GLY A 21 -15.41 -5.71 1.01
N LYS A 22 -14.22 -5.46 0.42
CA LYS A 22 -13.51 -6.36 -0.50
C LYS A 22 -12.03 -5.99 -0.62
N GLY A 23 -11.18 -7.00 -0.79
CA GLY A 23 -9.72 -6.88 -0.91
C GLY A 23 -9.07 -7.19 0.43
N ASP A 24 -8.33 -8.29 0.52
CA ASP A 24 -7.81 -8.84 1.77
C ASP A 24 -6.35 -8.43 2.03
N ALA A 25 -5.72 -7.73 1.07
CA ALA A 25 -4.32 -7.38 1.15
C ALA A 25 -4.00 -5.97 0.64
N LEU A 26 -2.89 -5.43 1.12
CA LEU A 26 -2.24 -4.24 0.58
C LEU A 26 -1.04 -4.66 -0.29
N ARG A 27 -1.03 -4.22 -1.54
CA ARG A 27 0.08 -4.41 -2.48
C ARG A 27 0.90 -3.13 -2.56
N LEU A 28 2.21 -3.28 -2.37
CA LEU A 28 3.21 -2.24 -2.64
C LEU A 28 3.86 -2.52 -3.99
N GLY A 29 3.66 -1.64 -4.96
CA GLY A 29 4.30 -1.66 -6.26
C GLY A 29 5.31 -0.53 -6.42
N VAL A 30 6.13 -0.63 -7.47
CA VAL A 30 7.01 0.45 -7.92
C VAL A 30 6.81 0.65 -9.41
N LYS A 31 6.74 1.90 -9.86
CA LYS A 31 6.66 2.27 -11.27
C LYS A 31 7.67 3.35 -11.63
N THR A 32 8.08 3.40 -12.89
CA THR A 32 8.92 4.48 -13.42
C THR A 32 8.17 5.80 -13.39
N ASN A 33 8.86 6.88 -13.05
CA ASN A 33 8.32 8.24 -13.01
C ASN A 33 9.38 9.26 -13.44
N GLY A 34 9.22 9.84 -14.64
CA GLY A 34 10.18 10.78 -15.24
C GLY A 34 11.36 10.10 -15.93
N CYS A 35 12.46 10.85 -16.16
CA CYS A 35 13.60 10.39 -16.95
C CYS A 35 14.37 9.23 -16.28
N SER A 36 14.47 9.25 -14.95
CA SER A 36 15.20 8.22 -14.17
C SER A 36 14.57 7.96 -12.80
N GLY A 37 13.37 8.49 -12.52
CA GLY A 37 12.73 8.38 -11.22
C GLY A 37 11.90 7.12 -11.07
N MET A 38 11.67 6.71 -9.82
CA MET A 38 10.78 5.61 -9.43
C MET A 38 9.78 6.11 -8.40
N ALA A 39 8.57 5.58 -8.42
CA ALA A 39 7.50 5.95 -7.50
C ALA A 39 6.84 4.69 -6.91
N TYR A 40 6.53 4.75 -5.62
CA TYR A 40 5.74 3.72 -4.95
C TYR A 40 4.26 3.87 -5.30
N VAL A 41 3.57 2.73 -5.38
CA VAL A 41 2.12 2.66 -5.59
C VAL A 41 1.54 1.71 -4.55
N LEU A 42 0.43 2.12 -3.93
CA LEU A 42 -0.34 1.29 -3.02
C LEU A 42 -1.64 0.89 -3.70
N GLU A 43 -1.92 -0.40 -3.74
CA GLU A 43 -3.14 -0.98 -4.29
C GLU A 43 -3.76 -1.94 -3.27
N PHE A 44 -5.09 -2.03 -3.25
CA PHE A 44 -5.79 -3.05 -2.48
C PHE A 44 -6.02 -4.27 -3.38
N ALA A 45 -5.58 -5.44 -2.94
CA ALA A 45 -5.67 -6.71 -3.66
C ALA A 45 -6.76 -7.61 -3.06
#